data_AF-X1R3P5-F1
#
_entry.id   AF-X1R3P5-F1
#
_cell.length_a   1.000
_cell.length_b   1.000
_cell.length_c   1.000
_cell.angle_alpha   90.00
_cell.angle_beta   90.00
_cell.angle_gamma   90.00
#
_symmetry.space_group_name_H-M   'P 1'
#
loop_
_entity.id
_entity.type
_entity.pdbx_description
1 polymer ?
#
loop_
_entity_poly.entity_id
_entity_poly.type
_entity_poly.pdbx_seq_one_letter_code
_entity_poly.pdbx_strand_id
1 'polypeptide(L)'
;MLAHNIEAEDARYILPQAVTTKMIISANARELLHIFKLRCCNRAQWEIREVSIKMLQEVKDIAPTIFENAGPPCILGPCPEGELSCGKPWSKK
;
A
#
# COMPACT_ATOMS: atom_id res chain seq x y z
N MET A 1 6.50 14.81 -29.98
CA MET A 1 7.06 13.46 -30.21
C MET A 1 6.11 12.63 -31.07
N LEU A 2 4.90 12.31 -30.61
CA LEU A 2 3.92 11.55 -31.41
C LEU A 2 3.56 12.25 -32.74
N ALA A 3 3.34 13.57 -32.73
CA ALA A 3 3.07 14.35 -33.95
C ALA A 3 4.25 14.38 -34.96
N HIS A 4 5.42 13.89 -34.57
CA HIS A 4 6.59 13.74 -35.44
C HIS A 4 6.87 12.27 -35.80
N ASN A 5 5.88 11.38 -35.68
CA ASN A 5 6.00 9.93 -35.95
C ASN A 5 7.08 9.23 -35.10
N ILE A 6 7.32 9.70 -33.88
CA ILE A 6 8.11 8.95 -32.89
C ILE A 6 7.18 7.93 -32.23
N GLU A 7 7.62 6.67 -32.15
CA GLU A 7 6.87 5.57 -31.53
C GLU A 7 6.48 5.87 -30.08
N ALA A 8 5.32 5.37 -29.65
CA ALA A 8 4.79 5.67 -28.32
C ALA A 8 5.69 5.14 -27.18
N GLU A 9 6.40 4.04 -27.42
CA GLU A 9 7.33 3.45 -26.45
C GLU A 9 8.58 4.30 -26.20
N ASP A 10 9.02 5.04 -27.21
CA ASP A 10 10.12 6.02 -27.11
C ASP A 10 9.60 7.36 -26.59
N ALA A 11 8.43 7.79 -27.05
CA ALA A 11 7.84 9.05 -26.61
C ALA A 11 7.52 9.06 -25.11
N ARG A 12 7.23 7.92 -24.49
CA ARG A 12 6.93 7.85 -23.05
C ARG A 12 8.14 8.06 -22.13
N TYR A 13 9.37 8.14 -22.65
CA TYR A 13 10.56 8.39 -21.82
C TYR A 13 10.53 9.73 -21.09
N ILE A 14 9.76 10.70 -21.59
CA ILE A 14 9.57 12.00 -20.93
C ILE A 14 8.48 11.98 -19.86
N LEU A 15 7.72 10.88 -19.72
CA LEU A 15 6.62 10.81 -18.76
C LEU A 15 7.16 10.79 -17.32
N PRO A 16 6.58 11.59 -16.40
CA PRO A 16 6.98 11.59 -15.01
C PRO A 16 6.51 10.33 -14.28
N GLN A 17 7.08 10.06 -13.10
CA GLN A 17 6.65 8.96 -12.23
C GLN A 17 5.18 9.08 -11.75
N ALA A 18 4.61 10.29 -11.78
CA ALA A 18 3.24 10.57 -11.35
C ALA A 18 2.17 10.21 -12.40
N VAL A 19 2.54 9.59 -13.53
CA VAL A 19 1.55 9.13 -14.52
C VAL A 19 0.68 8.04 -13.91
N THR A 20 -0.64 8.25 -13.96
CA THR A 20 -1.60 7.29 -13.45
C THR A 20 -1.57 6.01 -14.28
N THR A 21 -1.46 4.87 -13.60
CA THR A 21 -1.56 3.54 -14.20
C THR A 21 -2.70 2.76 -13.55
N LYS A 22 -3.30 1.83 -14.30
CA LYS A 22 -4.32 0.91 -13.78
C LYS A 22 -3.71 -0.48 -13.71
N MET A 23 -3.83 -1.13 -12.55
CA MET A 23 -3.27 -2.45 -12.30
C MET A 23 -4.34 -3.36 -11.69
N ILE A 24 -4.36 -4.61 -12.11
CA ILE A 24 -5.17 -5.67 -11.51
C ILE A 24 -4.22 -6.54 -10.69
N ILE A 25 -4.52 -6.73 -9.41
CA ILE A 25 -3.69 -7.49 -8.47
C ILE A 25 -4.55 -8.61 -7.87
N SER A 26 -4.01 -9.82 -7.88
CA SER A 26 -4.56 -10.97 -7.17
C SER A 26 -3.59 -11.37 -6.06
N ALA A 27 -4.11 -11.55 -4.84
CA ALA A 27 -3.31 -11.95 -3.69
C ALA A 27 -4.13 -12.86 -2.77
N ASN A 28 -3.49 -13.85 -2.17
CA ASN A 28 -4.11 -14.66 -1.11
C ASN A 28 -4.12 -13.91 0.24
N ALA A 29 -4.81 -14.46 1.24
CA ALA A 29 -4.94 -13.82 2.55
C ALA A 29 -3.58 -13.58 3.24
N ARG A 30 -2.62 -14.49 3.11
CA ARG A 30 -1.28 -14.34 3.71
C ARG A 30 -0.51 -13.19 3.04
N GLU A 31 -0.59 -13.08 1.72
CA GLU A 31 0.02 -11.99 0.95
C GLU A 31 -0.60 -10.65 1.31
N LEU A 32 -1.93 -10.58 1.43
CA LEU A 32 -2.63 -9.37 1.86
C LEU A 32 -2.19 -8.93 3.26
N LEU A 33 -2.13 -9.85 4.23
CA LEU A 33 -1.61 -9.57 5.58
C LEU A 33 -0.18 -9.01 5.53
N HIS A 34 0.68 -9.57 4.68
CA HIS A 34 2.04 -9.07 4.49
C HIS A 34 2.06 -7.66 3.87
N ILE A 35 1.25 -7.40 2.84
CA ILE A 35 1.10 -6.07 2.23
C ILE A 35 0.67 -5.06 3.28
N PHE A 36 -0.37 -5.34 4.07
CA PHE A 36 -0.87 -4.41 5.09
C PHE A 36 0.18 -4.15 6.18
N LYS A 37 0.94 -5.17 6.58
CA LYS A 37 2.05 -5.01 7.53
C LYS A 37 3.07 -3.98 7.05
N LEU A 38 3.44 -4.01 5.77
CA LEU A 38 4.46 -3.11 5.22
C LEU A 38 3.90 -1.75 4.80
N ARG A 39 2.68 -1.72 4.25
CA ARG A 39 2.18 -0.55 3.51
C ARG A 39 1.18 0.29 4.29
N CYS A 40 0.58 -0.22 5.36
CA CYS A 40 -0.27 0.59 6.24
C CYS A 40 0.53 1.40 7.28
N CYS A 41 1.84 1.14 7.43
CA CYS A 41 2.69 1.87 8.37
C CYS A 41 2.80 3.37 8.01
N ASN A 42 2.89 4.23 9.02
CA ASN A 42 3.03 5.68 8.81
C ASN A 42 4.36 6.11 8.15
N ARG A 43 5.34 5.20 8.10
CA ARG A 43 6.61 5.41 7.38
C ARG A 43 6.52 5.05 5.91
N ALA A 44 5.51 4.27 5.51
CA ALA A 44 5.29 3.98 4.11
C ALA A 44 4.87 5.27 3.41
N GLN A 45 5.26 5.38 2.15
CA GLN A 45 4.90 6.51 1.32
C GLN A 45 3.37 6.67 1.29
N TRP A 46 2.91 7.91 1.44
CA TRP A 46 1.51 8.17 1.78
C TRP A 46 0.53 7.70 0.70
N GLU A 47 0.90 7.77 -0.59
CA GLU A 47 0.07 7.29 -1.70
C GLU A 47 -0.22 5.79 -1.61
N ILE A 48 0.81 4.95 -1.41
CA ILE A 48 0.61 3.50 -1.28
C ILE A 48 -0.08 3.13 0.03
N ARG A 49 0.13 3.92 1.08
CA ARG A 49 -0.56 3.75 2.36
C ARG A 49 -2.05 3.97 2.20
N GLU A 50 -2.47 5.01 1.47
CA GLU A 50 -3.89 5.26 1.19
C GLU A 50 -4.54 4.12 0.41
N VAL A 51 -3.88 3.61 -0.63
CA VAL A 51 -4.39 2.44 -1.39
C VAL A 51 -4.51 1.22 -0.47
N SER A 52 -3.50 0.97 0.35
CA SER A 52 -3.48 -0.21 1.24
C SER A 52 -4.51 -0.13 2.36
N ILE A 53 -4.79 1.08 2.88
CA ILE A 53 -5.87 1.31 3.87
C ILE A 53 -7.24 1.02 3.25
N LYS A 54 -7.49 1.48 2.02
CA LYS A 54 -8.74 1.19 1.30
C LYS A 54 -8.90 -0.32 1.07
N MET A 55 -7.84 -0.98 0.59
CA MET A 55 -7.85 -2.44 0.44
C MET A 55 -8.14 -3.16 1.76
N LEU A 56 -7.55 -2.69 2.86
CA LEU A 56 -7.76 -3.26 4.19
C LEU A 56 -9.22 -3.13 4.67
N GLN A 57 -9.88 -2.01 4.35
CA GLN A 57 -11.30 -1.80 4.68
C GLN A 57 -12.19 -2.82 3.97
N GLU A 58 -12.02 -2.96 2.64
CA GLU A 58 -12.81 -3.91 1.84
C GLU A 58 -12.66 -5.36 2.32
N VAL A 59 -11.44 -5.80 2.63
CA VAL A 59 -11.23 -7.19 3.06
C VAL A 59 -11.67 -7.45 4.50
N LYS A 60 -11.71 -6.41 5.36
CA LYS A 60 -12.26 -6.52 6.73
C LYS A 60 -13.76 -6.77 6.69
N ASP A 61 -14.47 -6.17 5.74
CA ASP A 61 -15.91 -6.38 5.58
C ASP A 61 -16.21 -7.80 5.06
N ILE A 62 -15.34 -8.35 4.20
CA ILE A 62 -15.50 -9.70 3.63
C ILE A 62 -15.11 -10.81 4.61
N ALA A 63 -13.97 -10.67 5.30
CA ALA A 63 -13.39 -11.72 6.14
C ALA A 63 -12.86 -11.15 7.47
N PRO A 64 -13.76 -10.68 8.36
CA PRO A 64 -13.40 -9.97 9.58
C PRO A 64 -12.49 -10.79 10.50
N THR A 65 -12.73 -12.10 10.64
CA THR A 65 -11.93 -12.97 11.53
C THR A 65 -10.47 -13.07 11.10
N ILE A 66 -10.19 -13.03 9.80
CA ILE A 66 -8.82 -13.11 9.28
C ILE A 66 -8.12 -11.77 9.43
N PHE A 67 -8.83 -10.67 9.13
CA PHE A 67 -8.24 -9.35 9.02
C PHE A 67 -8.46 -8.45 10.24
N GLU A 68 -9.09 -8.94 11.32
CA GLU A 68 -9.35 -8.19 12.56
C GLU A 68 -8.13 -7.37 13.01
N ASN A 69 -6.98 -8.05 13.09
CA ASN A 69 -5.72 -7.48 13.56
C ASN A 69 -4.76 -7.10 12.41
N ALA A 70 -5.26 -7.01 11.18
CA ALA A 70 -4.44 -6.64 10.03
C ALA A 70 -4.15 -5.12 10.00
N GLY A 71 -2.94 -4.79 9.55
CA GLY A 71 -2.39 -3.43 9.52
C GLY A 71 -0.90 -3.45 9.90
N PRO A 72 -0.31 -2.30 10.30
CA PRO A 72 1.09 -2.24 10.66
C PRO A 72 1.41 -3.08 11.92
N PRO A 73 2.67 -3.49 12.12
CA PRO A 73 3.09 -4.32 13.26
C PRO A 73 2.68 -3.77 14.63
N CYS A 74 2.58 -2.44 14.76
CA CYS A 74 2.24 -1.78 16.02
C CYS A 74 0.81 -2.03 16.53
N ILE A 75 -0.07 -2.66 15.73
CA ILE A 75 -1.40 -3.11 16.17
C ILE A 75 -1.29 -4.30 17.15
N LEU A 76 -0.29 -5.16 16.95
CA LEU A 76 -0.12 -6.39 17.72
C LEU A 76 0.81 -6.22 18.93
N GLY A 77 1.58 -5.13 18.99
CA GLY A 77 2.58 -4.91 20.02
C GLY A 77 3.44 -3.68 19.76
N PRO A 78 4.60 -3.57 20.42
CA PRO A 78 5.50 -2.44 20.21
C PRO A 78 5.99 -2.37 18.76
N CYS A 79 6.29 -1.15 18.30
CA CYS A 79 6.82 -0.92 16.96
C CYS A 79 8.18 -1.64 16.79
N PRO A 80 8.34 -2.53 15.80
CA PRO A 80 9.58 -3.29 15.61
C PRO A 80 10.73 -2.42 15.09
N GLU A 81 10.43 -1.21 14.63
CA GLU A 81 11.40 -0.28 14.05
C GLU A 81 12.29 0.41 15.11
N GLY A 82 12.00 0.24 16.40
CA GLY A 82 12.80 0.80 17.50
C GLY A 82 12.99 2.32 17.38
N GLU A 83 14.24 2.76 17.27
CA GLU A 83 14.61 4.18 17.07
C GLU A 83 13.99 4.81 15.83
N LEU A 84 13.71 3.99 14.80
CA LEU A 84 13.07 4.44 13.56
C LEU A 84 11.54 4.42 13.64
N SER A 85 10.96 4.34 14.84
CA SER A 85 9.52 4.41 15.04
C SER A 85 8.95 5.76 14.55
N CYS A 86 7.78 5.73 13.92
CA CYS A 86 7.07 6.95 13.55
C CYS A 86 6.50 7.74 14.74
N GLY A 87 6.58 7.20 15.96
CA GLY A 87 6.03 7.80 17.18
C GLY A 87 4.49 7.85 17.24
N LYS A 88 3.80 7.35 16.21
CA LYS A 88 2.33 7.40 16.06
C LYS A 88 1.78 5.99 15.86
N PRO A 89 1.72 5.16 16.93
CA PRO A 89 1.18 3.80 16.83
C PRO A 89 -0.30 3.83 16.45
N TRP A 90 -0.74 2.81 15.72
CA TRP A 90 -2.16 2.64 15.42
C TRP A 90 -2.89 2.15 16.67
N SER A 91 -4.05 2.74 16.97
CA SER A 91 -4.97 2.19 17.95
C SER A 91 -5.90 1.18 17.28
N LYS A 92 -6.22 0.10 18.01
CA LYS A 92 -7.40 -0.70 17.66
C LYS A 92 -8.63 0.19 17.90
N LYS A 93 -9.45 0.36 16.87
CA LYS A 93 -10.84 0.81 17.05
C LYS A 93 -11.66 -0.36 17.56
#